data_AF-A0AA49JJP8-F1
#
_entry.id   AF-A0AA49JJP8-F1
#
_cell.length_a   1.000
_cell.length_b   1.000
_cell.length_c   1.000
_cell.angle_alpha   90.00
_cell.angle_beta   90.00
_cell.angle_gamma   90.00
#
_symmetry.space_group_name_H-M   'P 1'
#
loop_
_entity.id
_entity.type
_entity.pdbx_description
1 polymer ?
#
loop_
_entity_poly.entity_id
_entity_poly.type
_entity_poly.pdbx_seq_one_letter_code
_entity_poly.pdbx_strand_id
1 'polypeptide(L)'
;MKKMCLFIFAFCLLVMATQAQDLPDQASPIQPEEQATSMTDEMDAQIRLDQEQRSAVQQTWAEYFAGMEKLDQAESKRAAHRKALLKLEQSRDFKMKGILDEDQYTQYEDFLKNNLASGKDKSKENS
;
A
#
# COMPACT_ATOMS: atom_id res chain seq x y z
N MET A 1 21.00 -39.54 -56.29
CA MET A 1 21.71 -38.30 -56.70
C MET A 1 21.06 -37.16 -55.92
N LYS A 2 21.58 -36.75 -54.76
CA LYS A 2 22.58 -35.69 -54.53
C LYS A 2 22.23 -34.36 -55.22
N LYS A 3 22.07 -33.31 -54.39
CA LYS A 3 21.92 -31.86 -54.69
C LYS A 3 20.45 -31.53 -55.08
N MET A 4 19.70 -30.62 -54.48
CA MET A 4 19.93 -29.31 -53.85
C MET A 4 18.82 -29.13 -52.81
N CYS A 5 19.07 -28.90 -51.52
CA CYS A 5 19.44 -27.61 -50.90
C CYS A 5 18.58 -26.42 -51.32
N LEU A 6 17.95 -25.84 -50.32
CA LEU A 6 17.33 -24.51 -50.28
C LEU A 6 16.17 -24.31 -51.25
N PHE A 7 14.95 -24.23 -50.73
CA PHE A 7 14.14 -23.02 -50.85
C PHE A 7 12.90 -23.15 -49.96
N ILE A 8 12.59 -22.06 -49.24
CA ILE A 8 11.31 -21.81 -48.57
C ILE A 8 11.22 -22.38 -47.14
N PHE A 9 12.24 -22.08 -46.34
CA PHE A 9 12.12 -21.85 -44.90
C PHE A 9 11.58 -20.41 -44.69
N ALA A 10 10.37 -20.14 -45.19
CA ALA A 10 9.78 -18.79 -45.19
C ALA A 10 8.26 -18.83 -44.99
N PHE A 11 7.78 -19.68 -44.09
CA PHE A 11 6.36 -19.73 -43.71
C PHE A 11 6.12 -19.97 -42.21
N CYS A 12 7.07 -19.59 -41.35
CA CYS A 12 6.96 -19.74 -39.89
C CYS A 12 7.12 -18.42 -39.12
N LEU A 13 6.78 -17.27 -39.72
CA LEU A 13 6.84 -15.96 -39.06
C LEU A 13 5.56 -15.16 -39.26
N LEU A 14 4.39 -15.74 -38.95
CA LEU A 14 3.15 -14.96 -38.93
C LEU A 14 2.13 -15.42 -37.87
N VAL A 15 2.58 -15.86 -36.69
CA VAL A 15 1.69 -16.07 -35.54
C VAL A 15 2.38 -15.64 -34.24
N MET A 16 2.76 -14.36 -34.13
CA MET A 16 3.14 -13.74 -32.84
C MET A 16 2.75 -12.25 -32.83
N ALA A 17 1.55 -11.92 -33.30
CA ALA A 17 1.00 -10.58 -33.15
C ALA A 17 -0.41 -10.71 -32.60
N THR A 18 -0.52 -10.72 -31.26
CA THR A 18 -1.61 -10.20 -30.42
C THR A 18 -1.58 -10.90 -29.06
N GLN A 19 -0.52 -10.69 -28.29
CA GLN A 19 -0.68 -10.58 -26.83
C GLN A 19 -0.39 -9.10 -26.53
N ALA A 20 -1.29 -8.24 -27.01
CA ALA A 20 -1.43 -6.93 -26.40
C ALA A 20 -1.70 -7.23 -24.93
N GLN A 21 -0.88 -6.65 -24.07
CA GLN A 21 -0.95 -6.83 -22.64
C GLN A 21 -2.36 -6.40 -22.22
N ASP A 22 -3.24 -7.35 -21.97
CA ASP A 22 -4.32 -7.19 -21.01
C ASP A 22 -3.60 -6.93 -19.68
N LEU A 23 -3.19 -5.67 -19.47
CA LEU A 23 -3.03 -5.16 -18.11
C LEU A 23 -4.41 -5.39 -17.51
N PRO A 24 -4.56 -6.28 -16.50
CA PRO A 24 -5.81 -6.32 -15.76
C PRO A 24 -6.06 -4.89 -15.28
N ASP A 25 -7.30 -4.44 -15.43
CA ASP A 25 -7.83 -3.16 -14.96
C ASP A 25 -7.00 -2.65 -13.78
N GLN A 26 -6.42 -1.45 -13.92
CA GLN A 26 -5.86 -0.74 -12.79
C GLN A 26 -6.88 -0.84 -11.65
N ALA A 27 -6.55 -1.60 -10.61
CA ALA A 27 -7.41 -1.73 -9.45
C ALA A 27 -7.80 -0.32 -9.03
N SER A 28 -9.10 -0.05 -8.97
CA SER A 28 -9.61 1.25 -8.52
C SER A 28 -8.86 1.67 -7.27
N PRO A 29 -8.46 2.95 -7.13
CA PRO A 29 -7.79 3.42 -5.93
C PRO A 29 -8.59 2.97 -4.70
N ILE A 30 -7.95 2.19 -3.82
CA ILE A 30 -8.61 1.69 -2.60
C ILE A 30 -9.04 2.92 -1.81
N GLN A 31 -10.34 3.04 -1.52
CA GLN A 31 -10.86 4.21 -0.83
C GLN A 31 -10.28 4.31 0.59
N PRO A 32 -10.04 5.52 1.13
CA PRO A 32 -9.47 5.70 2.47
C PRO A 32 -10.20 4.92 3.58
N GLU A 33 -11.52 4.79 3.47
CA GLU A 33 -12.34 4.04 4.42
C GLU A 33 -12.12 2.51 4.37
N GLU A 34 -11.89 1.97 3.18
CA GLU A 34 -11.59 0.55 3.00
C GLU A 34 -10.18 0.24 3.54
N GLN A 35 -9.21 1.13 3.30
CA GLN A 35 -7.87 1.04 3.90
C GLN A 35 -7.94 1.13 5.43
N ALA A 36 -8.75 2.05 5.96
CA ALA A 36 -8.95 2.20 7.40
C ALA A 36 -9.55 0.96 8.04
N THR A 37 -10.53 0.34 7.37
CA THR A 37 -11.16 -0.90 7.82
C THR A 37 -10.13 -2.04 7.85
N SER A 38 -9.41 -2.26 6.75
CA SER A 38 -8.36 -3.31 6.68
C SER A 38 -7.30 -3.14 7.77
N MET A 39 -6.79 -1.91 7.93
CA MET A 39 -5.77 -1.62 8.94
C MET A 39 -6.30 -1.82 10.36
N THR A 40 -7.57 -1.50 10.60
CA THR A 40 -8.21 -1.74 11.90
C THR A 40 -8.39 -3.22 12.17
N ASP A 41 -8.81 -4.01 11.19
CA ASP A 41 -8.99 -5.45 11.34
C ASP A 41 -7.66 -6.18 11.57
N GLU A 42 -6.61 -5.79 10.86
CA GLU A 42 -5.25 -6.33 11.05
C GLU A 42 -4.70 -5.99 12.44
N MET A 43 -4.98 -4.77 12.92
CA MET A 43 -4.58 -4.31 14.24
C MET A 43 -5.38 -5.02 15.35
N ASP A 44 -6.69 -5.17 15.18
CA ASP A 44 -7.59 -5.85 16.12
C ASP A 44 -7.22 -7.33 16.29
N ALA A 45 -6.83 -8.00 15.21
CA ALA A 45 -6.35 -9.38 15.25
C ALA A 45 -5.11 -9.59 16.14
N GLN A 46 -4.31 -8.53 16.37
CA GLN A 46 -3.10 -8.58 17.17
C GLN A 46 -3.31 -8.04 18.59
N ILE A 47 -3.96 -6.89 18.71
CA ILE A 47 -3.98 -6.08 19.94
C ILE A 47 -5.27 -6.29 20.73
N ARG A 48 -6.31 -6.84 20.08
CA ARG A 48 -7.67 -7.03 20.62
C ARG A 48 -8.26 -5.74 21.16
N LEU A 49 -8.96 -5.03 20.30
CA LEU A 49 -9.68 -3.81 20.61
C LEU A 49 -11.06 -4.14 21.16
N ASP A 50 -11.53 -3.36 22.13
CA ASP A 50 -12.96 -3.36 22.43
C ASP A 50 -13.75 -2.62 21.32
N GLN A 51 -15.08 -2.64 21.43
CA GLN A 51 -15.95 -2.04 20.41
C GLN A 51 -15.79 -0.52 20.27
N GLU A 52 -15.58 0.19 21.38
CA GLU A 52 -15.40 1.65 21.38
C GLU A 52 -14.03 2.00 20.79
N GLN A 53 -12.99 1.28 21.22
CA GLN A 53 -11.64 1.41 20.69
C GLN A 53 -11.59 1.13 19.20
N ARG A 54 -12.22 0.04 18.73
CA ARG A 54 -12.24 -0.32 17.31
C ARG A 54 -12.83 0.79 16.45
N SER A 55 -13.94 1.41 16.88
CA SER A 55 -14.54 2.54 16.17
C SER A 55 -13.61 3.76 16.12
N ALA A 56 -12.96 4.10 17.24
CA ALA A 56 -12.07 5.25 17.31
C ALA A 56 -10.76 5.04 16.53
N VAL A 57 -10.23 3.81 16.54
CA VAL A 57 -9.08 3.38 15.75
C VAL A 57 -9.40 3.50 14.26
N GLN A 58 -10.54 2.96 13.82
CA GLN A 58 -10.96 3.04 12.42
C GLN A 58 -11.08 4.48 11.95
N GLN A 59 -11.71 5.35 12.73
CA GLN A 59 -11.78 6.77 12.41
C GLN A 59 -10.38 7.41 12.31
N THR A 60 -9.48 7.08 13.25
CA THR A 60 -8.12 7.61 13.25
C THR A 60 -7.35 7.18 12.00
N TRP A 61 -7.53 5.94 11.53
CA TRP A 61 -6.95 5.48 10.26
C TRP A 61 -7.58 6.15 9.04
N ALA A 62 -8.90 6.32 9.02
CA ALA A 62 -9.60 6.99 7.92
C ALA A 62 -9.09 8.43 7.73
N GLU A 63 -8.91 9.17 8.82
CA GLU A 63 -8.35 10.52 8.79
C GLU A 63 -6.89 10.53 8.30
N TYR A 64 -6.09 9.55 8.73
CA TYR A 64 -4.70 9.40 8.26
C TYR A 64 -4.67 9.15 6.75
N PHE A 65 -5.43 8.19 6.23
CA PHE A 65 -5.46 7.85 4.81
C PHE A 65 -6.06 8.95 3.94
N ALA A 66 -7.10 9.64 4.40
CA ALA A 66 -7.62 10.83 3.70
C ALA A 66 -6.58 11.97 3.67
N GLY A 67 -5.76 12.10 4.71
CA GLY A 67 -4.63 13.03 4.74
C GLY A 67 -3.53 12.63 3.77
N MET A 68 -3.23 11.34 3.66
CA MET A 68 -2.27 10.78 2.71
C MET A 68 -2.72 11.01 1.27
N GLU A 69 -3.97 10.71 0.95
CA GLU A 69 -4.53 10.93 -0.40
C GLU A 69 -4.41 12.41 -0.82
N LYS A 70 -4.76 13.34 0.07
CA LYS A 70 -4.59 14.78 -0.19
C LYS A 70 -3.14 15.18 -0.39
N LEU A 71 -2.23 14.54 0.35
CA LEU A 71 -0.80 14.80 0.25
C LEU A 71 -0.23 14.30 -1.08
N ASP A 72 -0.66 13.12 -1.53
CA ASP A 72 -0.24 12.51 -2.80
C ASP A 72 -0.77 13.29 -4.01
N GLN A 73 -1.97 13.87 -3.89
CA GLN A 73 -2.55 14.77 -4.90
C GLN A 73 -1.89 16.15 -4.94
N ALA A 74 -1.17 16.54 -3.88
CA ALA A 74 -0.55 17.86 -3.79
C ALA A 74 0.79 17.90 -4.53
N GLU A 75 0.92 18.78 -5.52
CA GLU A 75 2.22 19.11 -6.11
C GLU A 75 3.11 19.83 -5.08
N SER A 76 3.92 19.06 -4.36
CA SER A 76 4.80 19.59 -3.32
C SER A 76 6.25 19.12 -3.49
N LYS A 77 7.20 19.99 -3.12
CA LYS A 77 8.62 19.60 -3.09
C LYS A 77 8.80 18.45 -2.12
N ARG A 78 9.65 17.48 -2.46
CA ARG A 78 9.91 16.25 -1.67
C ARG A 78 10.15 16.52 -0.17
N ALA A 79 10.82 17.60 0.20
CA ALA A 79 11.04 17.96 1.60
C ALA A 79 9.77 18.41 2.33
N ALA A 80 8.91 19.19 1.66
CA ALA A 80 7.62 19.60 2.19
C ALA A 80 6.68 18.40 2.34
N HIS A 81 6.68 17.49 1.34
CA HIS A 81 5.94 16.24 1.40
C HIS A 81 6.33 15.40 2.62
N ARG A 82 7.63 15.16 2.84
CA ARG A 82 8.10 14.42 4.03
C ARG A 82 7.68 15.07 5.35
N LYS A 83 7.71 16.40 5.42
CA LYS A 83 7.29 17.13 6.62
C LYS A 83 5.79 16.99 6.87
N ALA A 84 4.98 16.99 5.81
CA ALA A 84 3.53 16.80 5.92
C ALA A 84 3.20 15.36 6.34
N LEU A 85 3.85 14.37 5.73
CA LEU A 85 3.73 12.96 6.12
C LEU A 85 4.04 12.75 7.60
N LEU A 86 5.17 13.27 8.09
CA LEU A 86 5.54 13.15 9.49
C LEU A 86 4.48 13.74 10.44
N LYS A 87 3.82 14.83 10.04
CA LYS A 87 2.73 15.42 10.83
C LYS A 87 1.50 14.51 10.87
N LEU A 88 1.16 13.86 9.76
CA LEU A 88 0.07 12.89 9.71
C LEU A 88 0.35 11.70 10.63
N GLU A 89 1.57 11.17 10.57
CA GLU A 89 2.03 10.08 11.45
C GLU A 89 1.96 10.50 12.93
N GLN A 90 2.52 11.66 13.28
CA GLN A 90 2.47 12.17 14.66
C GLN A 90 1.04 12.40 15.16
N SER A 91 0.15 12.92 14.29
CA SER A 91 -1.25 13.12 14.64
C SER A 91 -1.96 11.80 14.89
N ARG A 92 -1.72 10.79 14.04
CA ARG A 92 -2.28 9.44 14.23
C ARG A 92 -1.78 8.85 15.54
N ASP A 93 -0.47 8.86 15.79
CA ASP A 93 0.12 8.24 16.98
C ASP A 93 -0.33 8.91 18.28
N PHE A 94 -0.49 10.25 18.27
CA PHE A 94 -1.07 10.99 19.38
C PHE A 94 -2.50 10.55 19.69
N LYS A 95 -3.34 10.36 18.66
CA LYS A 95 -4.71 9.89 18.83
C LYS A 95 -4.77 8.45 19.31
N MET A 96 -3.95 7.56 18.74
CA MET A 96 -3.88 6.16 19.16
C MET A 96 -3.50 6.03 20.64
N LYS A 97 -2.56 6.86 21.12
CA LYS A 97 -2.19 6.88 22.55
C LYS A 97 -3.33 7.30 23.48
N GLY A 98 -4.29 8.06 22.97
CA GLY A 98 -5.49 8.44 23.73
C GLY A 98 -6.62 7.41 23.68
N ILE A 99 -6.57 6.44 22.76
CA ILE A 99 -7.59 5.40 22.55
C ILE A 99 -7.19 4.08 23.22
N LEU A 100 -5.92 3.72 23.10
CA LEU A 100 -5.36 2.46 23.56
C LEU A 100 -4.85 2.59 25.00
N ASP A 101 -4.93 1.50 25.77
CA ASP A 101 -4.19 1.42 27.03
C ASP A 101 -2.68 1.23 26.80
N GLU A 102 -1.89 1.21 27.87
CA GLU A 102 -0.42 1.16 27.78
C GLU A 102 0.11 -0.14 27.14
N ASP A 103 -0.51 -1.27 27.44
CA ASP A 103 -0.13 -2.58 26.90
C ASP A 103 -0.53 -2.68 25.42
N GLN A 104 -1.72 -2.20 25.07
CA GLN A 104 -2.20 -2.12 23.69
C GLN A 104 -1.38 -1.13 22.86
N TYR A 105 -0.98 0.01 23.43
CA TYR A 105 -0.16 0.99 22.74
C TYR A 105 1.24 0.45 22.43
N THR A 106 1.82 -0.32 23.35
CA THR A 106 3.10 -1.00 23.10
C THR A 106 3.00 -1.97 21.93
N GLN A 107 1.94 -2.78 21.88
CA GLN A 107 1.69 -3.69 20.75
C GLN A 107 1.40 -2.93 19.45
N TYR A 108 0.78 -1.75 19.54
CA TYR A 108 0.55 -0.87 18.40
C TYR A 108 1.86 -0.36 17.80
N GLU A 109 2.84 0.02 18.63
CA GLU A 109 4.16 0.41 18.11
C GLU A 109 4.83 -0.74 17.34
N ASP A 110 4.69 -1.98 17.81
CA ASP A 110 5.20 -3.16 17.11
C ASP A 110 4.41 -3.46 15.83
N PHE A 111 3.09 -3.29 15.86
CA PHE A 111 2.24 -3.35 14.68
C PHE A 111 2.71 -2.36 13.59
N LEU A 112 3.03 -1.11 13.95
CA LEU A 112 3.55 -0.12 13.00
C LEU A 112 4.91 -0.54 12.41
N LYS A 113 5.82 -1.06 13.23
CA LYS A 113 7.15 -1.52 12.77
C LYS A 113 7.01 -2.63 11.74
N ASN A 114 6.07 -3.55 11.92
CA ASN A 114 5.91 -4.70 11.05
C ASN A 114 5.14 -4.36 9.75
N ASN A 115 4.10 -3.51 9.85
CA ASN A 115 3.15 -3.29 8.74
C ASN A 115 3.40 -2.01 7.95
N LEU A 116 4.03 -0.98 8.52
CA LEU A 116 4.34 0.27 7.80
C LEU A 116 5.80 0.38 7.39
N ALA A 117 6.74 -0.20 8.16
CA ALA A 117 8.16 -0.15 7.79
C ALA A 117 8.50 -1.07 6.60
N SER A 118 7.69 -2.09 6.35
CA SER A 118 7.81 -3.01 5.21
C SER A 118 7.60 -2.30 3.84
N GLY A 119 7.02 -1.10 3.82
CA GLY A 119 7.00 -0.23 2.64
C GLY A 119 8.37 0.42 2.31
N LYS A 120 9.27 0.58 3.29
CA LYS A 120 10.61 1.17 3.09
C LYS A 120 11.63 0.17 2.54
N ASP A 121 11.48 -1.13 2.84
CA ASP A 121 12.45 -2.15 2.41
C ASP A 121 12.19 -2.67 0.98
N LYS A 122 10.91 -2.82 0.58
CA LYS A 122 10.56 -3.20 -0.80
C LYS A 122 10.98 -2.18 -1.88
N SER A 123 11.23 -0.92 -1.49
CA SER A 123 11.79 0.11 -2.38
C SER A 123 13.29 -0.08 -2.63
N LYS A 124 14.03 -0.75 -1.73
CA LYS A 124 15.47 -0.99 -1.87
C LYS A 124 15.81 -2.26 -2.63
N GLU A 125 14.92 -3.26 -2.62
CA GLU A 125 15.10 -4.50 -3.37
C GLU A 125 14.81 -4.34 -4.88
N ASN A 126 14.05 -3.30 -5.26
CA ASN A 126 13.69 -2.98 -6.64
C ASN A 126 14.40 -1.73 -7.23
N SER A 127 15.48 -1.23 -6.59
CA SER A 127 16.31 -0.12 -7.11
C SER A 127 17.68 -0.58 -7.60
#